data_AF-A0A6G3WJJ1-F1
#
_entry.id   AF-A0A6G3WJJ1-F1
#
_cell.length_a   1.000
_cell.length_b   1.000
_cell.length_c   1.000
_cell.angle_alpha   90.00
_cell.angle_beta   90.00
_cell.angle_gamma   90.00
#
_symmetry.space_group_name_H-M   'P 1'
#
loop_
_entity.id
_entity.type
_entity.pdbx_description
1 polymer ?
#
loop_
_entity_poly.entity_id
_entity_poly.type
_entity_poly.pdbx_seq_one_letter_code
_entity_poly.pdbx_strand_id
1 'polypeptide(L)'
;QTLRAVVDWSWDLLDDAERAVLRRLSVFAGGCSLAAAEEVCALPEPADGVVVDSPDVAALLGSLVDKSLVVAAPGDDEEMRYRLLETVGEYAAERLDEAGERDAVERRHLVHYRELARLTGPRMRGVGQREA
;
A
#
# COMPACT_ATOMS: atom_id res chain seq x y z
N GLN A 1 23.13 -1.07 -16.36
CA GLN A 1 21.68 -1.03 -16.11
C GLN A 1 21.50 -0.73 -14.63
N THR A 2 20.86 0.38 -14.27
CA THR A 2 20.60 0.72 -12.87
C THR A 2 19.34 -0.01 -12.40
N LEU A 3 19.20 -0.24 -11.08
CA LEU A 3 17.98 -0.84 -10.52
C LEU A 3 16.72 -0.06 -10.95
N ARG A 4 16.82 1.27 -11.03
CA ARG A 4 15.75 2.15 -11.51
C ARG A 4 15.26 1.82 -12.93
N ALA A 5 16.18 1.53 -13.87
CA ALA A 5 15.81 1.20 -15.24
C ALA A 5 15.03 -0.12 -15.35
N VAL A 6 15.20 -1.04 -14.39
CA VAL A 6 14.39 -2.27 -14.31
C VAL A 6 12.99 -1.95 -13.78
N VAL A 7 12.88 -1.08 -12.77
CA VAL A 7 11.59 -0.64 -12.24
C VAL A 7 10.78 0.14 -13.28
N ASP A 8 11.42 1.02 -14.05
CA ASP A 8 10.78 1.74 -15.17
C ASP A 8 10.16 0.75 -16.18
N TRP A 9 10.91 -0.28 -16.57
CA TRP A 9 10.39 -1.31 -17.48
C TRP A 9 9.22 -2.08 -16.86
N SER A 10 9.31 -2.46 -15.58
CA SER A 10 8.20 -3.12 -14.88
C SER A 10 6.98 -2.22 -14.78
N TRP A 11 7.15 -0.91 -14.58
CA TRP A 11 6.09 0.09 -14.53
C TRP A 11 5.39 0.28 -15.88
N ASP A 12 6.15 0.27 -16.98
CA ASP A 12 5.61 0.42 -18.33
C ASP A 12 4.71 -0.75 -18.74
N LEU A 13 4.88 -1.92 -18.12
CA LEU A 13 4.04 -3.11 -18.32
C LEU A 13 2.77 -3.15 -17.46
N LEU A 14 2.60 -2.19 -16.56
CA LEU A 14 1.40 -2.08 -15.74
C LEU A 14 0.30 -1.34 -16.48
N ASP A 15 -0.94 -1.79 -16.27
CA ASP A 15 -2.09 -0.96 -16.61
C ASP A 15 -2.27 0.21 -15.61
N ASP A 16 -3.18 1.12 -15.92
CA ASP A 16 -3.35 2.33 -15.12
C ASP A 16 -3.85 2.04 -13.70
N ALA A 17 -4.68 1.00 -13.51
CA ALA A 17 -5.20 0.61 -12.20
C ALA A 17 -4.09 -0.03 -11.34
N GLU A 18 -3.23 -0.85 -11.94
CA GLU A 18 -2.05 -1.42 -11.28
C GLU A 18 -1.06 -0.34 -10.87
N ARG A 19 -0.79 0.63 -11.75
CA ARG A 19 0.04 1.81 -11.42
C ARG A 19 -0.55 2.61 -10.27
N ALA A 20 -1.87 2.75 -10.26
CA ALA A 20 -2.59 3.43 -9.19
C ALA A 20 -2.45 2.74 -7.85
N VAL A 21 -2.68 1.42 -7.79
CA VAL A 21 -2.49 0.66 -6.55
C VAL A 21 -1.02 0.69 -6.13
N LEU A 22 -0.07 0.49 -7.04
CA LEU A 22 1.35 0.45 -6.71
C LEU A 22 1.86 1.76 -6.11
N ARG A 23 1.54 2.91 -6.71
CA ARG A 23 1.93 4.23 -6.17
C ARG A 23 1.22 4.52 -4.86
N ARG A 24 -0.07 4.18 -4.72
CA ARG A 24 -0.83 4.40 -3.48
C ARG A 24 -0.38 3.47 -2.35
N LEU A 25 0.28 2.35 -2.62
CA LEU A 25 0.89 1.51 -1.59
C LEU A 25 2.18 2.12 -0.99
N SER A 26 2.79 3.11 -1.63
CA SER A 26 4.07 3.67 -1.19
C SER A 26 4.00 4.44 0.14
N VAL A 27 2.80 4.80 0.61
CA VAL A 27 2.60 5.40 1.94
C VAL A 27 2.89 4.42 3.08
N PHE A 28 2.85 3.10 2.83
CA PHE A 28 3.10 2.08 3.84
C PHE A 28 4.59 1.73 3.97
N ALA A 29 5.30 2.38 4.90
CA ALA A 29 6.74 2.18 5.12
C ALA A 29 7.15 0.74 5.52
N GLY A 30 6.23 -0.07 6.07
CA GLY A 30 6.50 -1.45 6.52
C GLY A 30 5.58 -2.50 5.90
N GLY A 31 4.82 -2.12 4.87
CA GLY A 31 3.74 -2.92 4.31
C GLY A 31 2.46 -2.90 5.14
N CYS A 32 1.42 -3.52 4.59
CA CYS A 32 0.03 -3.40 5.04
C CYS A 32 -0.70 -4.74 5.00
N SER A 33 -1.81 -4.84 5.72
CA SER A 33 -2.78 -5.93 5.52
C SER A 33 -3.62 -5.66 4.28
N LEU A 34 -4.33 -6.69 3.78
CA LEU A 34 -5.25 -6.53 2.65
C LEU A 34 -6.31 -5.45 2.92
N ALA A 35 -6.94 -5.48 4.11
CA ALA A 35 -7.96 -4.51 4.48
C ALA A 35 -7.43 -3.07 4.53
N ALA A 36 -6.18 -2.87 4.95
CA ALA A 36 -5.54 -1.57 4.92
C ALA A 36 -5.26 -1.09 3.48
N ALA A 37 -4.82 -1.99 2.60
CA ALA A 37 -4.63 -1.67 1.19
C ALA A 37 -5.95 -1.29 0.51
N GLU A 38 -7.01 -2.06 0.72
CA GLU A 38 -8.36 -1.79 0.17
C GLU A 38 -8.87 -0.42 0.62
N GLU A 39 -8.77 -0.12 1.92
CA GLU A 39 -9.22 1.17 2.45
C GLU A 39 -8.39 2.33 1.90
N VAL A 40 -7.07 2.20 1.82
CA VAL A 40 -6.19 3.34 1.47
C VAL A 40 -6.09 3.55 -0.04
N CYS A 41 -6.05 2.49 -0.84
CA CYS A 41 -5.80 2.57 -2.29
C CYS A 41 -7.07 2.82 -3.12
N ALA A 42 -8.26 2.55 -2.57
CA ALA A 42 -9.54 2.83 -3.25
C ALA A 42 -9.93 4.31 -3.09
N LEU A 43 -9.29 5.18 -3.88
CA LEU A 43 -9.63 6.60 -3.92
C LEU A 43 -10.93 6.81 -4.73
N PRO A 44 -11.99 7.39 -4.12
CA PRO A 44 -13.25 7.62 -4.83
C PRO A 44 -13.14 8.76 -5.86
N GLU A 45 -12.31 9.77 -5.58
CA GLU A 45 -12.07 10.92 -6.45
C GLU A 45 -10.55 11.15 -6.58
N PRO A 46 -9.86 10.36 -7.41
CA PRO A 46 -8.43 10.48 -7.63
C PRO A 46 -8.10 11.65 -8.57
N ALA A 47 -6.95 12.31 -8.34
CA ALA A 47 -6.53 13.48 -9.11
C ALA A 47 -6.20 13.15 -10.58
N ASP A 48 -5.76 11.92 -10.86
CA ASP A 48 -5.44 11.43 -12.21
C ASP A 48 -6.65 10.81 -12.94
N GLY A 49 -7.81 10.74 -12.29
CA GLY A 49 -9.04 10.16 -12.83
C GLY A 49 -9.10 8.62 -12.84
N VAL A 50 -8.06 7.92 -12.35
CA VAL A 50 -8.03 6.45 -12.32
C VAL A 50 -8.69 5.93 -11.04
N VAL A 51 -10.01 5.72 -11.12
CA VAL A 51 -10.82 5.16 -10.04
C VAL A 51 -10.54 3.67 -9.92
N VAL A 52 -10.23 3.23 -8.69
CA VAL A 52 -10.06 1.82 -8.35
C VAL A 52 -11.03 1.51 -7.22
N ASP A 53 -11.91 0.56 -7.44
CA ASP A 53 -12.86 0.12 -6.42
C ASP A 53 -12.16 -0.75 -5.37
N SER A 54 -12.61 -0.65 -4.12
CA SER A 54 -12.10 -1.48 -3.01
C SER A 54 -11.99 -2.98 -3.32
N PRO A 55 -13.01 -3.66 -3.90
CA PRO A 55 -12.88 -5.08 -4.25
C PRO A 55 -11.82 -5.38 -5.33
N ASP A 56 -11.50 -4.42 -6.19
CA ASP A 56 -10.51 -4.62 -7.26
C ASP A 56 -9.07 -4.54 -6.74
N VAL A 57 -8.84 -3.84 -5.62
CA VAL A 57 -7.51 -3.71 -4.99
C VAL A 57 -6.91 -5.09 -4.68
N ALA A 58 -7.72 -6.06 -4.22
CA ALA A 58 -7.26 -7.41 -3.93
C ALA A 58 -6.72 -8.13 -5.19
N ALA A 59 -7.45 -8.02 -6.30
CA ALA A 59 -7.03 -8.61 -7.58
C ALA A 59 -5.76 -7.94 -8.13
N LEU A 60 -5.70 -6.61 -8.04
CA LEU A 60 -4.54 -5.82 -8.47
C LEU A 60 -3.30 -6.13 -7.61
N LEU A 61 -3.46 -6.29 -6.29
CA LEU A 61 -2.38 -6.74 -5.41
C LEU A 61 -1.85 -8.11 -5.82
N GLY A 62 -2.73 -9.06 -6.16
CA GLY A 62 -2.33 -10.37 -6.68
C GLY A 62 -1.48 -10.24 -7.95
N SER A 63 -1.93 -9.44 -8.92
CA SER A 63 -1.16 -9.17 -10.15
C SER A 63 0.20 -8.53 -9.86
N LEU A 64 0.28 -7.56 -8.94
CA LEU A 64 1.54 -6.92 -8.56
C LEU A 64 2.49 -7.88 -7.85
N VAL A 65 1.98 -8.88 -7.12
CA VAL A 65 2.77 -9.96 -6.53
C VAL A 65 3.30 -10.90 -7.62
N ASP A 66 2.46 -11.30 -8.58
CA ASP A 66 2.88 -12.14 -9.71
C ASP A 66 3.97 -11.45 -10.56
N LYS A 67 3.91 -10.12 -10.66
CA LYS A 67 4.91 -9.26 -11.32
C LYS A 67 6.12 -8.94 -10.44
N SER A 68 6.21 -9.49 -9.23
CA SER A 68 7.31 -9.30 -8.27
C SER A 68 7.55 -7.84 -7.84
N LEU A 69 6.54 -6.99 -7.91
CA LEU A 69 6.59 -5.59 -7.45
C LEU A 69 6.13 -5.43 -6.00
N VAL A 70 5.29 -6.35 -5.54
CA VAL A 70 4.84 -6.48 -4.16
C VAL A 70 5.27 -7.84 -3.62
N VAL A 71 5.72 -7.87 -2.38
CA VAL A 71 6.00 -9.11 -1.64
C VAL A 71 4.84 -9.38 -0.69
N ALA A 72 4.24 -10.55 -0.80
CA ALA A 72 3.26 -11.07 0.15
C ALA A 72 3.92 -12.10 1.08
N ALA A 73 3.86 -11.90 2.39
CA ALA A 73 4.40 -12.82 3.38
C ALA A 73 3.52 -12.86 4.65
N PRO A 74 3.47 -13.99 5.39
CA PRO A 74 2.81 -14.03 6.69
C PRO A 74 3.43 -13.04 7.67
N GLY A 75 2.59 -12.32 8.41
CA GLY A 75 2.96 -11.44 9.52
C GLY A 75 2.97 -12.18 10.87
N ASP A 76 3.41 -11.48 11.91
CA ASP A 76 3.48 -12.01 13.29
C ASP A 76 2.10 -12.33 13.89
N ASP A 77 1.05 -11.75 13.33
CA ASP A 77 -0.36 -11.93 13.68
C ASP A 77 -1.05 -13.03 12.85
N GLU A 78 -0.28 -13.84 12.11
CA GLU A 78 -0.76 -14.85 11.16
C GLU A 78 -1.53 -14.27 9.96
N GLU A 79 -1.60 -12.94 9.82
CA GLU A 79 -2.22 -12.27 8.67
C GLU A 79 -1.21 -12.02 7.54
N MET A 80 -1.67 -12.07 6.29
CA MET A 80 -0.81 -11.76 5.14
C MET A 80 -0.45 -10.26 5.10
N ARG A 81 0.84 -9.97 4.92
CA ARG A 81 1.39 -8.62 4.78
C ARG A 81 1.93 -8.40 3.38
N TYR A 82 1.54 -7.28 2.79
CA TYR A 82 1.93 -6.82 1.47
C TYR A 82 2.90 -5.66 1.60
N ARG A 83 4.11 -5.78 1.05
CA ARG A 83 5.15 -4.75 1.14
C ARG A 83 5.81 -4.51 -0.21
N LEU A 84 6.16 -3.25 -0.48
CA LEU A 84 6.99 -2.91 -1.62
C LEU A 84 8.45 -3.26 -1.31
N LEU A 85 9.20 -3.67 -2.34
CA LEU A 85 10.65 -3.69 -2.27
C LEU A 85 11.16 -2.24 -2.15
N GLU A 86 12.24 -1.99 -1.42
CA GLU A 86 12.74 -0.64 -1.11
C GLU A 86 12.80 0.27 -2.34
N THR A 87 13.48 -0.18 -3.40
CA THR A 87 13.63 0.59 -4.65
C THR A 87 12.29 0.79 -5.39
N VAL A 88 11.37 -0.17 -5.31
CA VAL A 88 10.01 -0.04 -5.89
C VAL A 88 9.19 0.96 -5.07
N GLY A 89 9.34 0.96 -3.74
CA GLY A 89 8.70 1.90 -2.83
C GLY A 89 9.12 3.35 -3.07
N GLU A 90 10.42 3.60 -3.21
CA GLU A 90 10.95 4.93 -3.57
C GLU A 90 10.40 5.40 -4.92
N TYR A 91 10.43 4.53 -5.93
CA TYR A 91 9.90 4.85 -7.25
C TYR A 91 8.39 5.15 -7.21
N ALA A 92 7.62 4.29 -6.54
CA ALA A 92 6.18 4.42 -6.38
C ALA A 92 5.80 5.71 -5.63
N ALA A 93 6.59 6.12 -4.65
CA ALA A 93 6.38 7.37 -3.92
C ALA A 93 6.54 8.61 -4.80
N GLU A 94 7.55 8.62 -5.69
CA GLU A 94 7.68 9.71 -6.67
C GLU A 94 6.51 9.73 -7.65
N ARG A 95 6.03 8.56 -8.11
CA ARG A 95 4.85 8.49 -9.01
C ARG A 95 3.57 8.95 -8.30
N LEU A 96 3.47 8.74 -6.98
CA LEU A 96 2.36 9.23 -6.16
C LEU A 96 2.35 10.77 -6.08
N ASP A 97 3.54 11.38 -5.98
CA ASP A 97 3.72 12.83 -6.01
C ASP A 97 3.35 13.41 -7.39
N GLU A 98 3.82 12.79 -8.47
CA GLU A 98 3.50 13.20 -9.83
C GLU A 98 2.00 13.07 -10.16
N ALA A 99 1.32 12.07 -9.60
CA ALA A 99 -0.12 11.91 -9.72
C ALA A 99 -0.92 12.95 -8.91
N GLY A 100 -0.27 13.72 -8.02
CA GLY A 100 -0.93 14.70 -7.17
C GLY A 100 -1.83 14.09 -6.09
N GLU A 101 -1.61 12.82 -5.74
CA GLU A 101 -2.50 12.05 -4.86
C GLU A 101 -1.99 11.94 -3.42
N ARG A 102 -0.73 12.32 -3.13
CA ARG A 102 -0.08 12.12 -1.82
C ARG A 102 -0.96 12.53 -0.65
N ASP A 103 -1.45 13.77 -0.66
CA ASP A 103 -2.25 14.29 0.44
C ASP A 103 -3.55 13.50 0.67
N ALA A 104 -4.19 13.02 -0.40
CA ALA A 104 -5.42 12.23 -0.30
C ALA A 104 -5.15 10.84 0.28
N VAL A 105 -4.08 10.19 -0.19
CA VAL A 105 -3.66 8.87 0.26
C VAL A 105 -3.19 8.91 1.72
N GLU A 106 -2.36 9.88 2.09
CA GLU A 106 -1.88 10.04 3.47
C GLU A 106 -3.03 10.32 4.44
N ARG A 107 -4.04 11.12 4.04
CA ARG A 107 -5.24 11.32 4.86
C ARG A 107 -5.99 10.02 5.10
N ARG A 108 -6.22 9.19 4.07
CA ARG A 108 -6.91 7.90 4.24
C ARG A 108 -6.09 6.95 5.12
N HIS A 109 -4.77 6.90 4.90
CA HIS A 109 -3.86 6.12 5.74
C HIS A 109 -3.95 6.53 7.22
N LEU A 110 -3.91 7.83 7.52
CA LEU A 110 -4.06 8.35 8.88
C LEU A 110 -5.41 8.02 9.49
N VAL A 111 -6.50 8.18 8.74
CA VAL A 111 -7.85 7.84 9.21
C VAL A 111 -7.98 6.35 9.50
N HIS A 112 -7.51 5.49 8.60
CA HIS A 112 -7.54 4.03 8.76
C HIS A 112 -6.84 3.60 10.05
N TYR A 113 -5.57 4.00 10.24
CA TYR A 113 -4.82 3.60 11.43
C TYR A 113 -5.32 4.25 12.72
N ARG A 114 -5.91 5.45 12.65
CA ARG A 114 -6.59 6.07 13.80
C ARG A 114 -7.80 5.23 14.24
N GLU A 115 -8.65 4.81 13.31
CA GLU A 115 -9.81 3.98 13.64
C GLU A 115 -9.39 2.58 14.09
N LEU A 116 -8.39 1.98 13.44
CA LEU A 116 -7.80 0.71 13.88
C LEU A 116 -7.31 0.80 15.33
N ALA A 117 -6.55 1.85 15.69
CA ALA A 117 -6.06 2.07 17.05
C ALA A 117 -7.19 2.28 18.08
N ARG A 118 -8.33 2.85 17.68
CA ARG A 118 -9.50 2.98 18.56
C ARG A 118 -10.15 1.63 18.83
N LEU A 119 -10.26 0.78 17.81
CA LEU A 119 -10.86 -0.55 17.91
C LEU A 119 -9.97 -1.53 18.68
N THR A 120 -8.65 -1.39 18.57
CA THR A 120 -7.66 -2.22 19.28
C THR A 120 -7.21 -1.64 20.62
N GLY A 121 -7.54 -0.38 20.92
CA GLY A 121 -7.21 0.32 22.17
C GLY A 121 -7.55 -0.43 23.47
N PRO A 122 -8.63 -1.24 23.55
CA PRO A 122 -8.90 -2.08 24.72
C PRO A 122 -7.98 -3.33 24.83
N ARG A 123 -7.40 -3.81 23.71
CA ARG A 123 -6.52 -4.99 23.67
C ARG A 123 -5.03 -4.63 23.75
N MET A 124 -4.63 -3.42 23.34
CA MET A 124 -3.24 -2.95 23.48
C MET A 124 -2.88 -2.46 24.89
N ARG A 125 -3.88 -2.33 25.80
CA ARG A 125 -3.69 -2.10 27.24
C ARG A 125 -3.79 -3.39 28.06
N GLY A 126 -3.32 -4.52 27.52
CA GLY A 126 -3.33 -5.83 28.19
C GLY A 126 -1.92 -6.39 28.42
N VAL A 127 -1.51 -6.44 29.70
CA VAL A 127 -0.51 -7.32 30.38
C VAL A 127 0.91 -7.51 29.78
N GLY A 128 1.31 -6.85 28.69
CA GLY A 128 2.66 -7.03 28.09
C GLY A 128 3.67 -5.88 28.26
N GLN A 129 3.27 -4.69 28.71
CA GLN A 129 4.16 -3.50 28.75
C GLN A 129 5.06 -3.40 30.00
N ARG A 130 5.31 -4.50 30.69
CA ARG A 130 6.33 -4.57 31.75
C ARG A 130 7.12 -5.85 31.58
N GLU A 131 8.12 -5.81 30.71
CA GLU A 131 9.41 -6.49 30.88
C GLU A 131 10.35 -6.04 29.76
N ALA A 132 11.07 -4.96 30.04
CA ALA A 132 12.37 -4.63 29.46
C ALA A 132 13.31 -4.33 30.64
#